data_AF-A0AAD6YXU2-F1
#
_entry.id   AF-A0AAD6YXU2-F1
#
_cell.length_a   1.000
_cell.length_b   1.000
_cell.length_c   1.000
_cell.angle_alpha   90.00
_cell.angle_beta   90.00
_cell.angle_gamma   90.00
#
_symmetry.space_group_name_H-M   'P 1'
#
loop_
_entity.id
_entity.type
_entity.pdbx_description
1 polymer ?
#
loop_
_entity_poly.entity_id
_entity_poly.type
_entity_poly.pdbx_seq_one_letter_code
_entity_poly.pdbx_strand_id
1 'polypeptide(L)'
;LSLAERLPLIRGRLDRNGHGVFAPSPLKLRLYLRVPVPAHRKALIRLLLCSHMLGVDPEILRYQERDKPPVPRFARLCRFCHLAMESEAHALLGCSTPSLAAMRASLLRDISRIIPDI
;
A
#
# COMPACT_ATOMS: atom_id res chain seq x y z
N LEU A 1 -8.29 -7.71 14.10
CA LEU A 1 -7.86 -6.49 13.39
C LEU A 1 -8.84 -6.26 12.23
N SER A 2 -9.63 -5.19 12.33
CA SER A 2 -10.64 -4.81 11.34
C SER A 2 -9.99 -4.43 10.01
N LEU A 3 -10.77 -4.49 8.91
CA LEU A 3 -10.32 -4.09 7.57
C LEU A 3 -9.74 -2.66 7.57
N ALA A 4 -10.27 -1.76 8.41
CA ALA A 4 -9.82 -0.38 8.54
C ALA A 4 -8.39 -0.22 9.10
N GLU A 5 -7.91 -1.18 9.90
CA GLU A 5 -6.55 -1.14 10.47
C GLU A 5 -5.47 -1.57 9.47
N ARG A 6 -5.88 -2.28 8.41
CA ARG A 6 -5.02 -2.80 7.34
C ARG A 6 -4.76 -1.80 6.22
N LEU A 7 -5.46 -0.68 6.19
CA LEU A 7 -5.48 0.25 5.06
C LEU A 7 -4.85 1.59 5.42
N PRO A 8 -3.54 1.80 5.19
CA PRO A 8 -2.87 3.05 5.54
C PRO A 8 -3.53 4.29 4.94
N LEU A 9 -4.14 4.16 3.75
CA LEU A 9 -4.80 5.26 3.06
C LEU A 9 -6.24 5.53 3.53
N ILE A 10 -6.87 4.58 4.24
CA ILE A 10 -8.25 4.71 4.75
C ILE A 10 -8.25 5.00 6.25
N ARG A 11 -7.24 4.51 6.99
CA ARG A 11 -7.11 4.69 8.43
C ARG A 11 -7.08 6.18 8.79
N GLY A 12 -8.02 6.61 9.62
CA GLY A 12 -8.11 8.00 10.10
C GLY A 12 -8.49 9.03 9.02
N ARG A 13 -8.88 8.61 7.81
CA ARG A 13 -9.29 9.54 6.76
C ARG A 13 -10.68 10.10 7.06
N LEU A 14 -10.75 11.42 7.16
CA LEU A 14 -12.00 12.17 7.27
C LEU A 14 -12.31 12.87 5.94
N ASP A 15 -13.58 12.88 5.57
CA ASP A 15 -14.10 13.66 4.46
C ASP A 15 -15.10 14.70 4.96
N ARG A 16 -15.12 15.84 4.29
CA ARG A 16 -16.14 16.85 4.51
C ARG A 16 -17.47 16.33 3.98
N ASN A 17 -18.47 16.21 4.85
CA ASN A 17 -19.82 15.79 4.50
C ASN A 17 -20.64 16.99 3.95
N GLY A 18 -21.89 16.75 3.55
CA GLY A 18 -22.78 17.79 3.03
C GLY A 18 -23.10 18.91 4.03
N HIS A 19 -22.85 18.70 5.32
CA HIS A 19 -23.03 19.68 6.39
C HIS A 19 -21.73 20.41 6.76
N GLY A 20 -20.65 20.20 5.98
CA GLY A 20 -19.36 20.84 6.22
C GLY A 20 -18.53 20.22 7.35
N VAL A 21 -19.00 19.14 7.98
CA VAL A 21 -18.32 18.44 9.08
C VAL A 21 -17.39 17.36 8.53
N PHE A 22 -16.21 17.21 9.13
CA PHE A 22 -15.29 16.13 8.82
C PHE A 22 -15.70 14.84 9.52
N ALA A 23 -16.07 13.83 8.74
CA ALA A 23 -16.49 12.53 9.25
C ALA A 23 -15.86 11.39 8.42
N PRO A 24 -15.71 10.18 8.99
CA PRO A 24 -15.27 9.02 8.21
C PRO A 24 -16.23 8.75 7.05
N SER A 25 -15.69 8.58 5.84
CA SER A 25 -16.48 8.23 4.65
C SER A 25 -15.90 7.01 3.95
N PRO A 26 -16.12 5.80 4.50
CA PRO A 26 -15.55 4.58 3.96
C PRO A 26 -16.14 4.20 2.59
N LEU A 27 -17.37 4.63 2.28
CA LEU A 27 -18.09 4.30 1.04
C LEU A 27 -17.93 5.33 -0.09
N LYS A 28 -17.21 6.44 0.14
CA LYS A 28 -17.00 7.46 -0.89
C LYS A 28 -16.10 6.92 -1.99
N LEU A 29 -16.63 6.88 -3.22
CA LEU A 29 -15.85 6.55 -4.40
C LEU A 29 -14.68 7.54 -4.55
N ARG A 30 -13.48 7.01 -4.71
CA ARG A 30 -12.26 7.80 -4.80
C ARG A 30 -11.81 7.89 -6.25
N LEU A 31 -11.37 9.07 -6.67
CA LEU A 31 -10.91 9.29 -8.03
C LEU A 31 -9.73 8.39 -8.40
N TYR A 32 -8.83 8.11 -7.46
CA TYR A 32 -7.75 7.16 -7.68
C TYR A 32 -8.24 5.72 -7.93
N LEU A 33 -9.46 5.35 -7.52
CA LEU A 33 -10.09 4.05 -7.85
C LEU A 33 -10.79 4.07 -9.22
N ARG A 34 -10.93 5.24 -9.85
CA ARG A 34 -11.54 5.41 -11.18
C ARG A 34 -10.53 5.06 -12.28
N VAL A 35 -10.06 3.83 -12.26
CA VAL A 35 -9.14 3.28 -13.27
C VAL A 35 -9.96 2.63 -14.38
N PRO A 36 -9.85 3.07 -15.65
CA PRO A 36 -10.69 2.57 -16.74
C PRO A 36 -10.44 1.10 -17.05
N VAL A 37 -9.17 0.69 -17.03
CA VAL A 37 -8.75 -0.70 -17.30
C VAL A 37 -9.08 -1.59 -16.09
N PRO A 38 -9.95 -2.62 -16.23
CA PRO A 38 -10.36 -3.47 -15.11
C PRO A 38 -9.20 -4.20 -14.42
N ALA A 39 -8.20 -4.65 -15.18
CA ALA A 39 -7.01 -5.32 -14.64
C ALA A 39 -6.21 -4.40 -13.71
N HIS A 40 -5.97 -3.16 -14.13
CA HIS A 40 -5.26 -2.16 -13.32
C HIS A 40 -6.06 -1.76 -12.07
N ARG A 41 -7.38 -1.64 -12.20
CA ARG A 41 -8.25 -1.40 -11.03
C ARG A 41 -8.13 -2.51 -9.99
N LYS A 42 -8.17 -3.78 -10.41
CA LYS A 42 -7.97 -4.94 -9.53
C LYS A 42 -6.58 -4.91 -8.89
N ALA A 43 -5.53 -4.62 -9.65
CA ALA A 43 -4.16 -4.51 -9.14
C ALA A 43 -4.03 -3.40 -8.09
N LEU A 44 -4.60 -2.23 -8.35
CA LEU A 44 -4.63 -1.11 -7.42
C LEU A 44 -5.40 -1.45 -6.15
N ILE A 45 -6.58 -2.06 -6.27
CA ILE A 45 -7.36 -2.49 -5.09
C ILE A 45 -6.56 -3.52 -4.27
N ARG A 46 -5.91 -4.49 -4.91
CA ARG A 46 -5.06 -5.45 -4.21
C ARG A 46 -3.92 -4.77 -3.46
N LEU A 47 -3.25 -3.83 -4.11
CA LEU A 47 -2.18 -3.02 -3.53
C LEU A 47 -2.68 -2.24 -2.31
N LEU A 48 -3.83 -1.58 -2.42
CA LEU A 48 -4.40 -0.79 -1.34
C LEU A 48 -4.86 -1.65 -0.16
N LEU A 49 -5.48 -2.79 -0.44
CA LEU A 49 -5.99 -3.72 0.56
C LEU A 49 -4.93 -4.68 1.12
N CYS A 50 -3.65 -4.50 0.76
CA CYS A 50 -2.54 -5.37 1.16
C CYS A 50 -2.73 -6.85 0.76
N SER A 51 -3.56 -7.15 -0.26
CA SER A 51 -3.83 -8.52 -0.74
C SER A 51 -2.88 -8.93 -1.88
N HIS A 52 -1.59 -8.74 -1.65
CA HIS A 52 -0.50 -9.05 -2.58
C HIS A 52 0.77 -9.43 -1.83
N MET A 53 1.77 -9.97 -2.55
CA MET A 53 3.00 -10.51 -1.96
C MET A 53 3.92 -9.47 -1.30
N LEU A 54 3.68 -8.18 -1.51
CA LEU A 54 4.42 -7.08 -0.87
C LEU A 54 3.63 -6.46 0.30
N GLY A 55 2.44 -6.98 0.58
CA GLY A 55 1.65 -6.48 1.69
C GLY A 55 2.38 -6.74 3.00
N VAL A 56 2.34 -5.81 3.97
CA VAL A 56 2.82 -6.02 5.37
C VAL A 56 2.10 -7.17 6.06
N ASP A 57 1.06 -7.60 5.39
CA ASP A 57 0.18 -8.68 5.72
C ASP A 57 0.35 -9.87 4.76
N PRO A 58 1.56 -10.44 4.62
CA PRO A 58 1.61 -11.75 4.04
C PRO A 58 0.86 -12.64 5.03
N GLU A 59 -0.14 -13.38 4.57
CA GLU A 59 -0.79 -14.45 5.32
C GLU A 59 0.25 -15.30 6.08
N ILE A 60 1.48 -15.38 5.58
CA ILE A 60 2.68 -16.01 6.16
C ILE A 60 3.12 -15.47 7.54
N LEU A 61 2.92 -14.18 7.87
CA LEU A 61 3.27 -13.63 9.20
C LEU A 61 2.06 -13.51 10.15
N ARG A 62 0.88 -13.91 9.67
CA ARG A 62 -0.39 -13.91 10.43
C ARG A 62 -0.86 -15.30 10.78
N TYR A 63 -0.59 -16.30 9.94
CA TYR A 63 -0.76 -17.68 10.33
C TYR A 63 0.21 -17.91 11.49
N GLN A 64 -0.34 -18.00 12.69
CA GLN A 64 0.29 -18.76 13.75
C GLN A 64 0.61 -20.12 13.14
N GLU A 65 1.87 -20.35 12.78
CA GLU A 65 2.37 -21.70 12.97
C GLU A 65 2.10 -22.04 14.43
N ARG A 66 1.57 -23.24 14.69
CA ARG A 66 1.08 -23.67 16.01
C ARG A 66 2.08 -23.37 17.14
N ASP A 67 3.37 -23.26 16.79
CA ASP A 67 4.50 -23.13 17.69
C ASP A 67 5.25 -21.77 17.60
N LYS A 68 4.79 -20.80 16.79
CA LYS A 68 5.47 -19.49 16.67
C LYS A 68 4.63 -18.33 17.18
N PRO A 69 5.17 -17.49 18.07
CA PRO A 69 4.48 -16.27 18.48
C PRO A 69 4.35 -15.31 17.29
N PRO A 70 3.24 -14.56 17.20
CA PRO A 70 3.04 -13.60 16.13
C PRO A 70 4.12 -12.51 16.18
N VAL A 71 4.78 -12.26 15.04
CA VAL A 71 5.79 -11.20 14.93
C VAL A 71 5.09 -9.83 15.00
N PRO A 72 5.43 -8.99 15.99
CA PRO A 72 4.85 -7.66 16.12
C PRO A 72 5.09 -6.82 14.87
N ARG A 73 4.13 -5.97 14.49
CA ARG A 73 4.22 -5.15 13.26
C ARG A 73 5.50 -4.32 13.20
N PHE A 74 5.93 -3.75 14.32
CA PHE A 74 7.15 -2.94 14.40
C PHE A 74 8.44 -3.74 14.15
N ALA A 75 8.41 -5.05 14.34
CA ALA A 75 9.53 -5.95 14.13
C ALA A 75 9.56 -6.55 12.71
N ARG A 76 8.58 -6.24 11.85
CA ARG A 76 8.51 -6.71 10.46
C ARG A 76 9.37 -5.83 9.58
N LEU A 77 10.69 -6.05 9.60
CA LEU A 77 11.64 -5.32 8.76
C LEU A 77 11.41 -5.62 7.28
N CYS A 78 11.70 -4.63 6.44
CA CYS A 78 11.64 -4.72 4.99
C CYS A 78 12.57 -5.82 4.48
N ARG A 79 12.04 -6.77 3.71
CA ARG A 79 12.80 -7.87 3.07
C ARG A 79 13.90 -7.42 2.11
N PHE A 80 13.87 -6.16 1.69
CA PHE A 80 14.84 -5.61 0.72
C PHE A 80 15.99 -4.87 1.39
N CYS A 81 15.72 -4.07 2.41
CA CYS A 81 16.75 -3.25 3.06
C CYS A 81 17.03 -3.65 4.51
N HIS A 82 16.12 -4.34 5.18
CA HIS A 82 16.18 -4.68 6.61
C HIS A 82 16.37 -3.48 7.58
N LEU A 83 16.17 -2.25 7.12
CA LEU A 83 16.38 -1.03 7.92
C LEU A 83 15.10 -0.39 8.45
N ALA A 84 13.98 -0.60 7.77
CA ALA A 84 12.69 0.01 8.11
C ALA A 84 11.59 -1.04 8.13
N MET A 85 10.48 -0.72 8.79
CA MET A 85 9.28 -1.56 8.76
C MET A 85 8.82 -1.75 7.31
N GLU A 86 8.59 -3.00 6.92
CA GLU A 86 8.01 -3.30 5.62
C GLU A 86 6.62 -2.63 5.53
N SER A 87 6.43 -1.89 4.45
CA SER A 87 5.15 -1.34 4.01
C SER A 87 5.15 -1.26 2.50
N GLU A 88 3.97 -1.27 1.91
CA GLU A 88 3.80 -1.11 0.46
C GLU A 88 4.39 0.22 0.01
N ALA A 89 4.15 1.27 0.80
CA ALA A 89 4.74 2.59 0.58
C ALA A 89 6.28 2.55 0.67
N HIS A 90 6.82 1.88 1.69
CA HIS A 90 8.27 1.71 1.79
C HIS A 90 8.82 0.90 0.61
N ALA A 91 8.37 -0.33 0.38
CA ALA A 91 8.88 -1.21 -0.66
C ALA A 91 8.77 -0.57 -2.06
N LEU A 92 7.61 -0.01 -2.41
CA LEU A 92 7.38 0.54 -3.74
C LEU A 92 8.02 1.91 -3.93
N LEU A 93 7.91 2.82 -2.96
CA LEU A 93 8.24 4.24 -3.15
C LEU A 93 9.49 4.70 -2.40
N GLY A 94 9.77 4.15 -1.22
CA GLY A 94 10.81 4.69 -0.33
C GLY A 94 12.07 3.83 -0.15
N CYS A 95 12.05 2.56 -0.53
CA CYS A 95 13.10 1.61 -0.19
C CYS A 95 14.35 1.87 -1.03
N SER A 96 15.44 2.29 -0.41
CA SER A 96 16.67 2.72 -1.09
C SER A 96 17.54 1.57 -1.62
N THR A 97 17.10 0.30 -1.53
CA THR A 97 17.84 -0.83 -2.09
C THR A 97 18.11 -0.60 -3.59
N PRO A 98 19.36 -0.76 -4.09
CA PRO A 98 19.74 -0.35 -5.45
C PRO A 98 18.87 -0.94 -6.56
N SER A 99 18.46 -2.21 -6.45
CA SER A 99 17.60 -2.87 -7.43
C SER A 99 16.22 -2.21 -7.55
N LEU A 100 15.60 -1.86 -6.42
CA LEU A 100 14.31 -1.17 -6.39
C LEU A 100 14.43 0.28 -6.86
N ALA A 101 15.52 0.97 -6.48
CA ALA A 101 15.80 2.32 -6.93
C ALA A 101 15.96 2.38 -8.46
N ALA A 102 16.71 1.44 -9.04
CA ALA A 102 16.88 1.34 -10.49
C ALA A 102 15.56 1.05 -11.22
N MET A 103 14.74 0.12 -10.70
CA MET A 103 13.42 -0.18 -11.26
C MET A 103 12.48 1.03 -11.22
N ARG A 104 12.43 1.76 -10.10
CA ARG A 104 11.66 3.00 -10.00
C ARG A 104 12.12 4.05 -11.00
N ALA A 105 13.44 4.26 -11.12
CA ALA A 105 13.99 5.21 -12.08
C ALA A 105 13.61 4.84 -13.52
N SER A 106 13.59 3.54 -13.86
CA SER A 106 13.12 3.07 -15.17
C SER A 106 11.64 3.35 -15.38
N LEU A 107 10.80 3.00 -14.40
CA LEU A 107 9.37 3.25 -14.46
C LEU A 107 9.07 4.75 -14.63
N LEU A 108 9.75 5.62 -13.88
CA LEU A 108 9.57 7.07 -13.98
C LEU A 108 9.97 7.60 -15.37
N ARG A 109 11.05 7.09 -15.96
CA ARG A 109 11.42 7.44 -17.34
C ARG A 109 10.37 6.97 -18.36
N ASP A 110 9.74 5.84 -18.14
CA ASP A 110 8.68 5.35 -19.03
C ASP A 110 7.39 6.17 -18.86
N ILE A 111 7.07 6.57 -17.62
CA ILE A 111 5.94 7.45 -17.33
C ILE A 111 6.15 8.83 -17.96
N SER A 112 7.33 9.44 -17.84
CA SER A 112 7.58 10.78 -18.38
C SER A 112 7.48 10.86 -19.90
N ARG A 113 7.66 9.73 -20.61
CA ARG A 113 7.41 9.64 -22.06
C ARG A 113 5.92 9.70 -22.42
N ILE A 114 5.04 9.30 -21.50
CA ILE A 114 3.59 9.25 -21.69
C ILE A 114 2.93 10.50 -21.11
N ILE A 115 3.43 10.97 -19.97
CA ILE A 115 2.92 12.12 -19.23
C ILE A 115 4.12 13.05 -18.96
N PRO A 116 4.39 14.01 -19.87
CA PRO A 116 5.58 14.86 -19.81
C PRO A 116 5.66 15.77 -18.57
N ASP A 117 4.53 16.00 -17.90
CA ASP A 117 4.41 16.93 -16.77
C ASP A 117 4.53 16.25 -15.37
N ILE A 118 5.01 15.00 -15.31
CA ILE A 118 5.26 14.25 -14.05
C ILE A 118 6.75 14.17 -13.73
#